data_AF-A0A2N0TUN5-F1
#
_entry.id   AF-A0A2N0TUN5-F1
#
_cell.length_a   1.000
_cell.length_b   1.000
_cell.length_c   1.000
_cell.angle_alpha   90.00
_cell.angle_beta   90.00
_cell.angle_gamma   90.00
#
_symmetry.space_group_name_H-M   'P 1'
#
loop_
_entity.id
_entity.type
_entity.pdbx_description
1 polymer ?
#
loop_
_entity_poly.entity_id
_entity_poly.type
_entity_poly.pdbx_seq_one_letter_code
_entity_poly.pdbx_strand_id
1 'polypeptide(L)'
;MKNIESIQEMPVQEEFSKEIIDNLLELHRQLILLEQLDGGSKIPFLRKIVILRDYFWDLDIEEYLYDHEDLGYIYDNLERLMEEIKIYVPFPKRTS
;
A
#
# COMPACT_ATOMS: atom_id res chain seq x y z
N MET A 1 -23.78 -20.17 29.34
CA MET A 1 -22.52 -19.54 29.79
C MET A 1 -21.91 -18.86 28.56
N LYS A 2 -21.53 -17.59 28.69
CA LYS A 2 -21.11 -16.71 27.59
C LYS A 2 -19.74 -17.11 27.04
N ASN A 3 -19.64 -17.02 25.71
CA ASN A 3 -18.51 -17.05 24.80
C ASN A 3 -17.12 -16.81 25.41
N ILE A 4 -16.20 -17.75 25.14
CA ILE A 4 -14.76 -17.59 25.27
C ILE A 4 -14.17 -17.88 23.88
N GLU A 5 -14.33 -16.95 22.93
CA GLU A 5 -13.68 -17.03 21.61
C GLU A 5 -13.03 -15.70 21.17
N SER A 6 -12.87 -14.70 22.07
CA SER A 6 -12.44 -13.35 21.66
C SER A 6 -11.06 -12.89 22.17
N ILE A 7 -10.17 -13.81 22.59
CA ILE A 7 -8.91 -13.40 23.27
C ILE A 7 -7.66 -13.56 22.39
N GLN A 8 -7.72 -14.29 21.26
CA GLN A 8 -6.52 -14.57 20.44
C GLN A 8 -6.41 -13.78 19.13
N GLU A 9 -7.47 -13.18 18.60
CA GLU A 9 -7.44 -12.52 17.27
C GLU A 9 -6.93 -11.06 17.31
N MET A 10 -7.03 -10.40 18.47
CA MET A 10 -6.76 -8.96 18.62
C MET A 10 -5.30 -8.53 18.33
N PRO A 11 -4.25 -9.24 18.80
CA PRO A 11 -2.86 -8.80 18.59
C PRO A 11 -2.42 -8.90 17.13
N VAL A 12 -2.89 -9.92 16.42
CA VAL A 12 -2.51 -10.19 15.03
C VAL A 12 -3.13 -9.17 14.09
N GLN A 13 -4.38 -8.78 14.33
CA GLN A 13 -5.06 -7.73 13.55
C GLN A 13 -4.42 -6.35 13.77
N GLU A 14 -4.00 -6.02 15.00
CA GLU A 14 -3.30 -4.76 15.29
C GLU A 14 -1.93 -4.70 14.59
N GLU A 15 -1.14 -5.78 14.61
CA GLU A 15 0.14 -5.84 13.90
C GLU A 15 -0.03 -5.74 12.39
N PHE A 16 -1.02 -6.43 11.82
CA PHE A 16 -1.31 -6.41 10.39
C PHE A 16 -1.78 -5.02 9.92
N SER A 17 -2.74 -4.40 10.63
CA SER A 17 -3.20 -3.04 10.32
C SER A 17 -2.07 -2.02 10.36
N LYS A 18 -1.15 -2.16 11.33
CA LYS A 18 0.02 -1.31 11.46
C LYS A 18 0.97 -1.48 10.27
N GLU A 19 1.23 -2.71 9.84
CA GLU A 19 2.08 -2.98 8.68
C GLU A 19 1.53 -2.31 7.41
N ILE A 20 0.22 -2.41 7.19
CA ILE A 20 -0.45 -1.78 6.04
C ILE A 20 -0.29 -0.26 6.09
N ILE A 21 -0.53 0.36 7.25
CA ILE A 21 -0.35 1.81 7.43
C ILE A 21 1.10 2.22 7.21
N ASP A 22 2.06 1.48 7.77
CA ASP A 22 3.49 1.76 7.61
C ASP A 22 3.91 1.69 6.12
N ASN A 23 3.38 0.71 5.37
CA ASN A 23 3.63 0.59 3.94
C ASN A 23 2.95 1.69 3.11
N LEU A 24 1.75 2.16 3.50
CA LEU A 24 1.07 3.29 2.83
C LEU A 24 1.86 4.59 3.03
N LEU A 25 2.33 4.83 4.26
CA LEU A 25 3.17 5.99 4.58
C LEU A 25 4.50 5.94 3.84
N GLU A 26 5.11 4.77 3.74
CA GLU A 26 6.35 4.59 2.99
C GLU A 26 6.11 4.83 1.49
N LEU A 27 5.03 4.31 0.91
CA LEU A 27 4.68 4.56 -0.49
C LEU A 27 4.53 6.06 -0.75
N HIS A 28 3.76 6.75 0.08
CA HIS A 28 3.60 8.20 0.00
C HIS A 28 4.95 8.93 0.05
N ARG A 29 5.83 8.59 1.01
CA ARG A 29 7.17 9.21 1.12
C ARG A 29 8.00 9.02 -0.15
N GLN A 30 8.03 7.81 -0.70
CA GLN A 30 8.81 7.54 -1.91
C GLN A 30 8.28 8.34 -3.12
N LEU A 31 6.96 8.51 -3.24
CA LEU A 31 6.35 9.31 -4.30
C LEU A 31 6.70 10.78 -4.18
N ILE A 32 6.59 11.37 -2.98
CA ILE A 32 6.96 12.77 -2.72
C ILE A 32 8.46 13.00 -2.99
N LEU A 33 9.33 12.08 -2.53
CA LEU A 33 10.76 12.19 -2.78
C LEU A 33 11.11 12.09 -4.26
N LEU A 34 10.39 11.26 -5.02
CA LEU A 34 10.58 11.13 -6.46
C LEU A 34 10.13 12.39 -7.23
N GLU A 35 9.03 13.01 -6.79
CA GLU A 35 8.50 14.25 -7.35
C GLU A 35 9.45 15.43 -7.13
N GLN A 36 10.00 15.55 -5.92
CA GLN A 36 10.92 16.62 -5.52
C GLN A 36 12.36 16.45 -6.04
N LEU A 37 12.65 15.34 -6.74
CA LEU A 37 14.00 15.03 -7.19
C LEU A 37 14.36 15.81 -8.47
N ASP A 38 15.04 16.95 -8.29
CA ASP A 38 15.53 17.82 -9.39
C ASP A 38 16.82 17.31 -10.06
N GLY A 39 17.46 16.28 -9.50
CA GLY A 39 18.68 15.69 -10.05
C GLY A 39 19.10 14.42 -9.29
N GLY A 40 19.96 13.61 -9.91
CA GLY A 40 20.39 12.32 -9.36
C GLY A 40 19.56 11.13 -9.85
N SER A 41 19.91 9.93 -9.37
CA SER A 41 19.28 8.70 -9.81
C SER A 41 17.93 8.49 -9.13
N LYS A 42 16.86 8.40 -9.93
CA LYS A 42 15.50 8.05 -9.49
C LYS A 42 15.32 6.55 -9.19
N ILE A 43 16.29 5.72 -9.58
CA ILE A 43 16.19 4.26 -9.53
C ILE A 43 15.93 3.69 -8.12
N PRO A 44 16.56 4.18 -7.02
CA PRO A 44 16.29 3.64 -5.69
C PRO A 44 14.83 3.81 -5.24
N PHE A 45 14.26 4.99 -5.48
CA PHE A 45 12.86 5.31 -5.16
C PHE A 45 11.90 4.47 -5.99
N LEU A 46 12.15 4.38 -7.31
CA LEU A 46 11.34 3.56 -8.21
C LEU A 46 11.35 2.08 -7.81
N ARG A 47 12.51 1.54 -7.41
CA ARG A 47 12.59 0.15 -6.91
C ARG A 47 11.74 -0.06 -5.66
N LYS A 48 11.79 0.88 -4.72
CA LYS A 48 10.99 0.80 -3.49
C LYS A 48 9.50 0.90 -3.78
N ILE A 49 9.09 1.79 -4.70
CA ILE A 49 7.70 1.93 -5.14
C ILE A 49 7.19 0.63 -5.78
N VAL A 50 7.99 -0.02 -6.63
CA VAL A 50 7.62 -1.32 -7.22
C VAL A 50 7.37 -2.38 -6.15
N ILE A 51 8.26 -2.50 -5.17
CA ILE A 51 8.10 -3.48 -4.07
C ILE A 51 6.81 -3.21 -3.28
N LEU A 52 6.54 -1.95 -2.94
CA LEU A 52 5.33 -1.58 -2.19
C LEU A 52 4.06 -1.81 -2.99
N ARG A 53 4.10 -1.49 -4.28
CA ARG A 53 2.96 -1.75 -5.17
C ARG A 53 2.68 -3.24 -5.29
N ASP A 54 3.72 -4.06 -5.43
CA ASP A 54 3.55 -5.52 -5.51
C ASP A 54 3.00 -6.08 -4.16
N TYR A 55 3.35 -5.47 -3.02
CA TYR A 55 2.74 -5.79 -1.72
C TYR A 55 1.23 -5.48 -1.69
N PHE A 56 0.81 -4.32 -2.18
CA PHE A 56 -0.61 -3.93 -2.17
C PHE A 56 -1.50 -4.67 -3.17
N TRP A 57 -0.92 -5.43 -4.11
CA TRP A 57 -1.66 -6.37 -4.96
C TRP A 57 -1.74 -7.79 -4.43
N ASP A 58 -1.09 -8.08 -3.32
CA ASP A 58 -1.36 -9.34 -2.67
C ASP A 58 -2.86 -9.41 -2.33
N LEU A 59 -3.52 -10.52 -2.66
CA LEU A 59 -4.98 -10.65 -2.56
C LEU A 59 -5.47 -10.40 -1.14
N ASP A 60 -4.70 -10.83 -0.13
CA ASP A 60 -5.06 -10.65 1.27
C ASP A 60 -4.99 -9.16 1.66
N ILE A 61 -4.08 -8.39 1.05
CA ILE A 61 -3.95 -6.95 1.26
C ILE A 61 -5.03 -6.19 0.49
N GLU A 62 -5.31 -6.59 -0.75
CA GLU A 62 -6.37 -5.98 -1.58
C GLU A 62 -7.75 -6.16 -0.91
N GLU A 63 -8.05 -7.36 -0.42
CA GLU A 63 -9.28 -7.63 0.32
C GLU A 63 -9.36 -6.79 1.61
N TYR A 64 -8.25 -6.69 2.35
CA TYR A 64 -8.22 -5.85 3.54
C TYR A 64 -8.45 -4.36 3.24
N LEU A 65 -7.83 -3.83 2.18
CA LEU A 65 -8.05 -2.44 1.74
C LEU A 65 -9.50 -2.21 1.29
N TYR A 66 -10.12 -3.21 0.65
CA TYR A 66 -11.53 -3.15 0.27
C TYR A 66 -12.45 -3.11 1.50
N ASP A 67 -12.17 -3.92 2.51
CA ASP A 67 -12.93 -3.94 3.77
C ASP A 67 -12.71 -2.68 4.63
N HIS A 68 -11.62 -1.96 4.41
CA HIS A 68 -11.25 -0.74 5.14
C HIS A 68 -11.24 0.48 4.20
N GLU A 69 -12.45 0.98 3.90
CA GLU A 69 -12.69 2.06 2.91
C GLU A 69 -11.73 3.26 3.03
N ASP A 70 -11.40 3.70 4.26
CA ASP A 70 -10.47 4.82 4.47
C ASP A 70 -9.05 4.52 3.96
N LEU A 71 -8.55 3.31 4.20
CA LEU A 71 -7.23 2.88 3.75
C LEU A 71 -7.23 2.61 2.24
N GLY A 72 -8.29 2.00 1.73
CA GLY A 72 -8.50 1.84 0.29
C GLY A 72 -8.51 3.19 -0.44
N TYR A 73 -9.22 4.19 0.10
CA TYR A 73 -9.24 5.55 -0.44
C TYR A 73 -7.85 6.20 -0.45
N ILE A 74 -7.04 5.99 0.60
CA ILE A 74 -5.66 6.49 0.62
C ILE A 74 -4.84 5.80 -0.47
N TYR A 75 -4.90 4.48 -0.58
CA TYR A 75 -4.17 3.73 -1.60
C TYR A 75 -4.54 4.17 -3.02
N ASP A 76 -5.83 4.28 -3.34
CA ASP A 76 -6.33 4.74 -4.65
C ASP A 76 -5.75 6.11 -5.03
N ASN A 77 -5.64 7.03 -4.08
CA ASN A 77 -5.04 8.34 -4.33
C ASN A 77 -3.52 8.26 -4.56
N LEU A 78 -2.83 7.35 -3.87
CA LEU A 78 -1.40 7.09 -4.13
C LEU A 78 -1.20 6.44 -5.50
N GLU A 79 -2.11 5.55 -5.94
CA GLU A 79 -2.12 5.01 -7.30
C GLU A 79 -2.29 6.10 -8.36
N ARG A 80 -3.26 7.01 -8.17
CA ARG A 80 -3.42 8.16 -9.07
C ARG A 80 -2.17 9.03 -9.13
N LEU A 81 -1.53 9.29 -7.99
CA LEU A 81 -0.28 10.04 -7.96
C LEU A 81 0.84 9.31 -8.73
N MET A 82 0.94 7.99 -8.62
CA MET A 82 1.88 7.18 -9.42
C MET A 82 1.65 7.35 -10.93
N GLU A 83 0.39 7.37 -11.36
CA GLU A 83 0.01 7.62 -12.76
C GLU A 83 0.40 9.03 -13.21
N GLU A 84 0.11 10.05 -12.40
CA GLU A 84 0.41 11.46 -12.69
C GLU A 84 1.91 11.69 -12.87
N ILE A 85 2.74 11.10 -12.00
CA ILE A 85 4.20 11.18 -12.09
C ILE A 85 4.81 10.16 -13.06
N LYS A 86 3.97 9.47 -13.84
CA LYS A 86 4.35 8.59 -14.95
C LYS A 86 5.23 7.41 -14.54
N ILE A 87 4.91 6.77 -13.42
CA ILE A 87 5.54 5.50 -13.03
C ILE A 87 4.93 4.39 -13.87
N TYR A 88 5.53 4.14 -15.04
CA TYR A 88 5.13 3.06 -15.95
C TYR A 88 5.71 1.73 -15.49
N VAL A 89 5.19 1.19 -14.40
CA VAL A 89 5.30 -0.25 -14.18
C VAL A 89 3.89 -0.78 -14.43
N PRO A 90 3.70 -1.74 -15.37
CA PRO A 90 2.36 -2.13 -15.78
C PRO A 90 1.56 -2.59 -14.55
N PHE A 91 0.35 -2.05 -14.40
CA PHE A 91 -0.68 -2.63 -13.55
C PHE A 91 -1.08 -3.98 -14.20
N PRO A 92 -0.97 -5.15 -13.54
CA PRO A 92 -1.64 -6.35 -13.93
C PRO A 92 -3.10 -5.95 -13.99
N LYS A 93 -3.66 -6.30 -15.13
CA LYS A 93 -5.07 -6.14 -15.34
C LYS A 93 -5.75 -6.98 -14.25
N ARG A 94 -6.67 -6.38 -13.51
CA ARG A 94 -7.59 -7.12 -12.63
C ARG A 94 -8.16 -8.26 -13.46
N THR A 95 -7.78 -9.49 -13.17
CA THR A 95 -8.43 -10.65 -13.76
C THR A 95 -9.73 -10.83 -13.00
N SER A 96 -10.80 -10.24 -13.53
CA SER A 96 -12.18 -10.47 -13.11
C SER A 96 -12.60 -11.92 -13.30
#